data_AF-A0A224XMW3-F1
#
_entry.id   AF-A0A224XMW3-F1
#
_cell.length_a   1.000
_cell.length_b   1.000
_cell.length_c   1.000
_cell.angle_alpha   90.00
_cell.angle_beta   90.00
_cell.angle_gamma   90.00
#
_symmetry.space_group_name_H-M   'P 1'
#
loop_
_entity.id
_entity.type
_entity.pdbx_description
1 polymer ?
#
loop_
_entity_poly.entity_id
_entity_poly.type
_entity_poly.pdbx_seq_one_letter_code
_entity_poly.pdbx_strand_id
1 'polypeptide(L)'
;VPKKLIKGKMSIKGNIVLNYYDSIVYEEDLQLLEGPHWLNDTLIGFYMDYLENEEYNNLDICFVRPEVTQCIKLSPDLPIFLDPIEFRRKNYAVMTLNDCINPNSPGGSHWSLLIFSRNELKFYHIDSSEGTNKLAAKELAAKITEYIGKNIKCD
;
A
#
# COMPACT_ATOMS: atom_id res chain seq x y z
N VAL A 1 29.27 -7.93 35.66
CA VAL A 1 28.92 -6.76 34.83
C VAL A 1 27.42 -6.80 34.56
N PRO A 2 26.59 -5.88 35.11
CA PRO A 2 25.16 -5.98 34.94
C PRO A 2 24.78 -5.52 33.52
N LYS A 3 24.04 -6.38 32.81
CA LYS A 3 23.42 -6.06 31.52
C LYS A 3 22.42 -4.93 31.75
N LYS A 4 22.71 -3.74 31.23
CA LYS A 4 21.73 -2.65 31.12
C LYS A 4 20.57 -3.17 30.27
N LEU A 5 19.41 -3.41 30.90
CA LEU A 5 18.14 -3.49 30.19
C LEU A 5 17.96 -2.16 29.47
N ILE A 6 18.06 -2.18 28.15
CA ILE A 6 17.56 -1.07 27.32
C ILE A 6 16.04 -1.15 27.43
N LYS A 7 15.46 -0.38 28.36
CA LYS A 7 14.04 -0.04 28.32
C LYS A 7 13.84 0.89 27.13
N GLY A 8 13.74 0.32 25.93
CA GLY A 8 13.06 1.01 24.85
C GLY A 8 11.64 1.28 25.33
N LYS A 9 11.24 2.54 25.43
CA LYS A 9 9.83 2.88 25.56
C LYS A 9 9.16 2.29 24.31
N MET A 10 8.45 1.17 24.44
CA MET A 10 7.35 0.91 23.52
C MET A 10 6.41 2.08 23.74
N SER A 11 6.31 2.95 22.73
CA SER A 11 5.23 3.93 22.70
C SER A 11 3.96 3.09 22.67
N ILE A 12 3.25 3.04 23.78
CA ILE A 12 1.89 2.52 23.80
C ILE A 12 1.16 3.51 22.89
N LYS A 13 0.86 3.12 21.64
CA LYS A 13 -0.10 3.87 20.82
C LYS A 13 -1.37 4.03 21.66
N GLY A 14 -2.04 5.17 21.60
CA GLY A 14 -3.09 5.53 22.55
C GLY A 14 -4.34 4.67 22.44
N ASN A 15 -5.51 5.28 22.60
CA ASN A 15 -6.75 4.52 22.60
C ASN A 15 -7.06 4.01 21.18
N ILE A 16 -7.41 2.73 21.07
CA ILE A 16 -7.96 2.17 19.83
C ILE A 16 -9.37 2.73 19.66
N VAL A 17 -9.60 3.39 18.54
CA VAL A 17 -10.91 3.94 18.14
C VAL A 17 -11.63 3.03 17.14
N LEU A 18 -10.89 2.27 16.34
CA LEU A 18 -11.45 1.30 15.40
C LEU A 18 -10.56 0.07 15.26
N ASN A 19 -11.18 -1.11 15.23
CA ASN A 19 -10.57 -2.36 14.81
C ASN A 19 -11.43 -2.92 13.67
N TYR A 20 -10.94 -2.86 12.44
CA TYR A 20 -11.68 -3.16 11.23
C TYR A 20 -10.79 -3.90 10.23
N TYR A 21 -11.13 -5.16 9.94
CA TYR A 21 -10.31 -6.06 9.12
C TYR A 21 -8.83 -6.05 9.55
N ASP A 22 -7.91 -5.68 8.66
CA ASP A 22 -6.48 -5.63 8.92
C ASP A 22 -6.02 -4.24 9.41
N SER A 23 -6.96 -3.36 9.74
CA SER A 23 -6.73 -1.98 10.13
C SER A 23 -7.11 -1.72 11.58
N ILE A 24 -6.14 -1.27 12.37
CA ILE A 24 -6.34 -0.79 13.74
C ILE A 24 -6.03 0.70 13.76
N VAL A 25 -7.06 1.52 13.96
CA VAL A 25 -6.96 2.98 14.00
C VAL A 25 -6.95 3.44 15.45
N TYR A 26 -5.96 4.26 15.79
CA TYR A 26 -5.81 4.88 17.10
C TYR A 26 -6.30 6.33 17.09
N GLU A 27 -6.59 6.86 18.27
CA GLU A 27 -7.02 8.26 18.43
C GLU A 27 -6.01 9.25 17.84
N GLU A 28 -4.70 8.97 17.95
CA GLU A 28 -3.66 9.80 17.32
C GLU A 28 -3.67 9.74 15.79
N ASP A 29 -4.10 8.63 15.20
CA ASP A 29 -4.23 8.53 13.76
C ASP A 29 -5.36 9.47 13.29
N LEU A 30 -6.49 9.53 14.00
CA LEU A 30 -7.60 10.42 13.66
C LEU A 30 -7.24 11.91 13.72
N GLN A 31 -6.32 12.30 14.62
CA GLN A 31 -5.84 13.69 14.70
C GLN A 31 -5.18 14.15 13.39
N LEU A 32 -4.66 13.24 12.57
CA LEU A 32 -4.10 13.55 11.25
C LEU A 32 -5.17 13.98 10.22
N LEU A 33 -6.46 13.75 10.51
CA LEU A 33 -7.56 14.22 9.67
C LEU A 33 -7.93 15.69 9.97
N GLU A 34 -7.46 16.23 11.10
CA GLU A 34 -7.80 17.58 11.56
C GLU A 34 -6.69 18.58 11.21
N GLY A 35 -6.76 19.15 9.99
CA GLY A 35 -5.86 20.22 9.56
C GLY A 35 -4.85 19.78 8.47
N PRO A 36 -3.75 20.54 8.26
CA PRO A 36 -2.81 20.30 7.16
C PRO A 36 -1.77 19.22 7.53
N HIS A 37 -2.25 18.06 7.99
CA HIS A 37 -1.41 16.94 8.39
C HIS A 37 -1.29 15.91 7.27
N TRP A 38 -0.17 15.18 7.26
CA TRP A 38 0.03 14.07 6.34
C TRP A 38 -0.73 12.85 6.82
N LEU A 39 -1.50 12.24 5.92
CA LEU A 39 -2.09 10.94 6.18
C LEU A 39 -0.99 9.89 6.26
N ASN A 40 -1.13 8.99 7.24
CA ASN A 40 -0.22 7.86 7.42
C ASN A 40 -0.77 6.59 6.75
N ASP A 41 0.06 5.55 6.76
CA ASP A 41 -0.26 4.25 6.18
C ASP A 41 -1.54 3.65 6.80
N THR A 42 -1.75 3.83 8.11
CA THR A 42 -2.91 3.30 8.84
C THR A 42 -4.24 3.87 8.35
N LEU A 43 -4.34 5.20 8.20
CA LEU A 43 -5.58 5.83 7.72
C LEU A 43 -5.87 5.46 6.26
N ILE A 44 -4.84 5.45 5.42
CA ILE A 44 -4.98 5.10 4.01
C ILE A 44 -5.34 3.61 3.87
N GLY A 45 -4.68 2.74 4.62
CA GLY A 45 -4.96 1.30 4.66
C GLY A 45 -6.39 1.00 5.11
N PHE A 46 -6.85 1.66 6.18
CA PHE A 46 -8.24 1.59 6.62
C PHE A 46 -9.21 1.98 5.50
N TYR A 47 -8.93 3.08 4.81
CA TYR A 47 -9.81 3.54 3.73
C TYR A 47 -9.82 2.55 2.55
N MET A 48 -8.68 1.95 2.20
CA MET A 48 -8.62 0.89 1.19
C MET A 48 -9.46 -0.34 1.59
N ASP A 49 -9.39 -0.75 2.86
CA ASP A 49 -10.22 -1.86 3.38
C ASP A 49 -11.72 -1.52 3.35
N TYR A 50 -12.08 -0.27 3.69
CA TYR A 50 -13.46 0.21 3.59
C TYR A 50 -13.96 0.20 2.13
N LEU A 51 -13.14 0.70 1.20
CA LEU A 51 -13.49 0.69 -0.22
C LEU A 51 -13.69 -0.73 -0.76
N GLU A 52 -12.83 -1.68 -0.39
CA GLU A 52 -12.93 -3.06 -0.86
C GLU A 52 -14.12 -3.81 -0.25
N ASN A 53 -14.42 -3.61 1.04
CA ASN A 53 -15.38 -4.45 1.76
C ASN A 53 -16.79 -3.83 1.86
N GLU A 54 -16.91 -2.50 1.79
CA GLU A 54 -18.19 -1.80 1.95
C GLU A 54 -18.65 -1.17 0.63
N GLU A 55 -17.86 -0.25 0.06
CA GLU A 55 -18.30 0.58 -1.07
C GLU A 55 -18.30 -0.18 -2.41
N TYR A 56 -17.27 -1.00 -2.66
CA TYR A 56 -17.05 -1.65 -3.94
C TYR A 56 -16.94 -3.18 -3.84
N ASN A 57 -17.51 -3.78 -2.80
CA ASN A 57 -17.44 -5.23 -2.52
C ASN A 57 -17.98 -6.15 -3.62
N ASN A 58 -18.86 -5.63 -4.49
CA ASN A 58 -19.44 -6.37 -5.59
C ASN A 58 -18.70 -6.17 -6.93
N LEU A 59 -17.57 -5.44 -6.93
CA LEU A 59 -16.76 -5.20 -8.12
C LEU A 59 -15.47 -6.01 -8.10
N ASP A 60 -14.97 -6.39 -9.28
CA ASP A 60 -13.67 -7.07 -9.45
C ASP A 60 -12.50 -6.09 -9.36
N ILE A 61 -12.43 -5.36 -8.25
CA ILE A 61 -11.36 -4.43 -7.90
C ILE A 61 -10.59 -5.00 -6.71
N CYS A 62 -9.29 -4.81 -6.69
CA CYS A 62 -8.45 -5.08 -5.53
C CYS A 62 -7.87 -3.75 -5.04
N PHE A 63 -8.07 -3.43 -3.76
CA PHE A 63 -7.51 -2.25 -3.14
C PHE A 63 -6.28 -2.64 -2.33
N VAL A 64 -5.11 -2.28 -2.83
CA VAL A 64 -3.83 -2.69 -2.24
C VAL A 64 -3.38 -1.63 -1.25
N ARG A 65 -3.31 -2.04 0.03
CA ARG A 65 -2.88 -1.18 1.13
C ARG A 65 -1.46 -0.62 0.95
N PRO A 66 -1.10 0.48 1.64
CA PRO A 66 0.22 1.11 1.54
C PRO A 66 1.38 0.16 1.81
N GLU A 67 1.27 -0.64 2.86
CA GLU A 67 2.33 -1.55 3.31
C GLU A 67 2.57 -2.65 2.28
N VAL A 68 1.49 -3.19 1.71
CA VAL A 68 1.56 -4.21 0.66
C VAL A 68 2.16 -3.63 -0.63
N THR A 69 1.74 -2.41 -1.01
CA THR A 69 2.30 -1.72 -2.18
C THR A 69 3.80 -1.46 -1.99
N GLN A 70 4.22 -1.05 -0.79
CA GLN A 70 5.63 -0.86 -0.45
C GLN A 70 6.41 -2.19 -0.48
N CYS A 71 5.83 -3.28 0.04
CA CYS A 71 6.41 -4.61 -0.05
C CYS A 71 6.61 -5.06 -1.52
N ILE A 72 5.61 -4.85 -2.38
CA ILE A 72 5.70 -5.17 -3.81
C ILE A 72 6.80 -4.32 -4.46
N LYS A 73 6.89 -3.02 -4.12
CA LYS A 73 7.92 -2.12 -4.64
C LYS A 73 9.33 -2.61 -4.30
N LEU A 74 9.55 -3.08 -3.08
CA LEU A 74 10.88 -3.41 -2.56
C LEU A 74 11.28 -4.89 -2.71
N SER A 75 10.33 -5.83 -2.68
CA SER A 75 10.61 -7.28 -2.66
C SER A 75 10.97 -7.83 -4.05
N PRO A 76 11.99 -8.69 -4.21
CA PRO A 76 12.20 -9.40 -5.47
C PRO A 76 11.14 -10.47 -5.74
N ASP A 77 10.47 -10.97 -4.70
CA ASP A 77 9.46 -12.03 -4.78
C ASP A 77 8.05 -11.42 -4.72
N LEU A 78 7.50 -11.13 -5.90
CA LEU A 78 6.16 -10.57 -6.09
C LEU A 78 5.02 -11.54 -5.78
N PRO A 79 5.08 -12.83 -6.20
CA PRO A 79 4.04 -13.82 -5.91
C PRO A 79 3.60 -13.87 -4.45
N ILE A 80 4.52 -13.77 -3.49
CA ILE A 80 4.21 -13.77 -2.05
C ILE A 80 3.17 -12.70 -1.67
N PHE A 81 3.18 -11.55 -2.34
CA PHE A 81 2.27 -10.44 -2.06
C PHE A 81 1.08 -10.37 -3.01
N LEU A 82 1.27 -10.77 -4.27
CA LEU A 82 0.26 -10.61 -5.33
C LEU A 82 -0.68 -11.82 -5.47
N ASP A 83 -0.23 -13.03 -5.15
CA ASP A 83 -1.07 -14.23 -5.23
C ASP A 83 -2.16 -14.25 -4.14
N PRO A 84 -1.91 -13.87 -2.86
CA PRO A 84 -2.94 -13.86 -1.82
C PRO A 84 -4.10 -12.91 -2.08
N ILE A 85 -3.84 -11.80 -2.78
CA ILE A 85 -4.87 -10.81 -3.17
C ILE A 85 -5.50 -11.13 -4.54
N GLU A 86 -5.21 -12.32 -5.08
CA GLU A 86 -5.69 -12.79 -6.38
C GLU A 86 -5.47 -11.77 -7.51
N PHE A 87 -4.34 -11.06 -7.50
CA PHE A 87 -4.07 -9.94 -8.41
C PHE A 87 -4.27 -10.30 -9.89
N ARG A 88 -3.97 -11.56 -10.26
CA ARG A 88 -4.15 -12.09 -11.62
C ARG A 88 -5.61 -12.24 -12.06
N ARG A 89 -6.55 -12.34 -11.12
CA ARG A 89 -7.98 -12.54 -11.40
C ARG A 89 -8.74 -11.21 -11.47
N LYS A 90 -8.27 -10.19 -10.75
CA LYS A 90 -8.96 -8.91 -10.60
C LYS A 90 -8.88 -8.08 -11.89
N ASN A 91 -9.99 -7.42 -12.24
CA ASN A 91 -10.08 -6.56 -13.42
C ASN A 91 -9.34 -5.24 -13.22
N TYR A 92 -9.39 -4.72 -11.99
CA TYR A 92 -8.65 -3.54 -11.59
C TYR A 92 -7.86 -3.78 -10.31
N ALA A 93 -6.72 -3.11 -10.17
CA ALA A 93 -6.04 -2.98 -8.91
C ALA A 93 -5.71 -1.51 -8.64
N VAL A 94 -6.07 -1.02 -7.46
CA VAL A 94 -5.78 0.34 -6.99
C VAL A 94 -4.70 0.22 -5.94
N MET A 95 -3.52 0.76 -6.22
CA MET A 95 -2.35 0.69 -5.33
C MET A 95 -1.97 2.07 -4.84
N THR A 96 -1.76 2.20 -3.53
CA THR A 96 -1.31 3.44 -2.90
C THR A 96 0.21 3.52 -2.91
N LEU A 97 0.75 4.47 -3.66
CA LEU A 97 2.17 4.61 -3.90
C LEU A 97 2.77 5.73 -3.05
N ASN A 98 3.84 5.40 -2.34
CA ASN A 98 4.68 6.32 -1.60
C ASN A 98 6.05 6.49 -2.28
N ASP A 99 6.64 7.68 -2.19
CA ASP A 99 7.99 8.00 -2.70
C ASP A 99 9.14 7.49 -1.80
N CYS A 100 8.86 6.86 -0.66
CA CYS A 100 9.87 6.31 0.25
C CYS A 100 10.73 5.21 -0.42
N ILE A 101 12.03 5.46 -0.58
CA ILE A 101 12.98 4.53 -1.20
C ILE A 101 13.69 3.63 -0.17
N ASN A 102 13.88 4.12 1.06
CA ASN A 102 14.67 3.40 2.06
C ASN A 102 13.79 2.43 2.88
N PRO A 103 13.96 1.10 2.77
CA PRO A 103 13.22 0.13 3.59
C PRO A 103 13.54 0.22 5.09
N ASN A 104 14.71 0.75 5.45
CA ASN A 104 15.22 0.70 6.82
C ASN A 104 14.84 1.95 7.65
N SER A 105 14.09 2.89 7.08
CA SER A 105 13.64 4.09 7.78
C SER A 105 12.21 4.44 7.38
N PRO A 106 11.33 4.80 8.34
CA PRO A 106 10.07 5.43 7.99
C PRO A 106 10.35 6.72 7.22
N GLY A 107 9.52 7.01 6.23
CA GLY A 107 9.74 8.15 5.36
C GLY A 107 8.74 8.18 4.21
N GLY A 108 9.06 9.01 3.23
CA GLY A 108 8.12 9.40 2.20
C GLY A 108 7.59 10.80 2.47
N SER A 109 7.43 11.54 1.39
CA SER A 109 6.94 12.91 1.37
C SER A 109 5.75 13.08 0.44
N HIS A 110 5.32 12.02 -0.26
CA HIS A 110 4.22 12.14 -1.20
C HIS A 110 3.47 10.83 -1.47
N TRP A 111 2.15 10.94 -1.49
CA TRP A 111 1.22 9.87 -1.85
C TRP A 111 0.68 10.06 -3.27
N SER A 112 0.56 8.97 -4.03
CA SER A 112 -0.14 8.94 -5.31
C SER A 112 -0.85 7.60 -5.50
N LEU A 113 -1.66 7.47 -6.53
CA LEU A 113 -2.33 6.21 -6.87
C LEU A 113 -1.80 5.63 -8.18
N LEU A 114 -1.54 4.33 -8.20
CA LEU A 114 -1.27 3.57 -9.39
C LEU A 114 -2.41 2.58 -9.63
N ILE A 115 -3.13 2.76 -10.72
CA ILE A 115 -4.28 1.92 -11.09
C ILE A 115 -3.87 1.01 -12.23
N PHE A 116 -4.01 -0.30 -12.06
CA PHE A 116 -3.85 -1.28 -13.12
C PHE A 116 -5.22 -1.65 -13.70
N SER A 117 -5.35 -1.61 -15.03
CA SER A 117 -6.49 -2.16 -15.77
C SER A 117 -6.05 -3.41 -16.51
N ARG A 118 -6.64 -4.56 -16.15
CA ARG A 118 -6.32 -5.85 -16.75
C ARG A 118 -6.75 -5.93 -18.20
N ASN A 119 -7.96 -5.45 -18.52
CA ASN A 119 -8.52 -5.51 -19.87
C ASN A 119 -7.68 -4.72 -20.87
N GLU A 120 -7.12 -3.58 -20.44
CA GLU A 120 -6.25 -2.76 -21.28
C GLU A 120 -4.77 -3.13 -21.17
N LEU A 121 -4.38 -3.93 -20.17
CA LEU A 121 -3.00 -4.16 -19.76
C LEU A 121 -2.23 -2.84 -19.58
N LYS A 122 -2.88 -1.86 -18.93
CA LYS A 122 -2.35 -0.50 -18.75
C LYS A 122 -2.33 -0.09 -17.29
N PHE A 123 -1.41 0.82 -16.99
CA PHE A 123 -1.33 1.49 -15.71
C PHE A 123 -1.67 2.98 -15.88
N TYR A 124 -2.47 3.50 -14.96
CA TYR A 124 -2.81 4.91 -14.83
C TYR A 124 -2.22 5.43 -13.53
N HIS A 125 -1.36 6.44 -13.63
CA HIS A 125 -0.79 7.10 -12.46
C HIS A 125 -1.57 8.38 -12.20
N ILE A 126 -2.23 8.45 -11.03
CA ILE A 126 -2.95 9.63 -10.57
C ILE A 126 -2.09 10.28 -9.48
N ASP A 127 -1.53 11.42 -9.82
CA ASP A 127 -0.61 12.17 -8.97
C ASP A 127 -1.18 13.58 -8.76
N SER A 128 -1.49 13.93 -7.51
CA SER A 128 -2.03 15.24 -7.13
C SER A 128 -0.95 16.33 -7.10
N SER A 129 0.33 15.96 -7.10
CA SER A 129 1.48 16.87 -7.19
C SER A 129 2.34 16.44 -8.36
N GLU A 130 2.05 17.01 -9.53
CA GLU A 130 2.54 16.56 -10.84
C GLU A 130 4.04 16.20 -10.85
N GLY A 131 4.33 14.89 -10.85
CA GLY A 131 5.64 14.34 -11.19
C GLY A 131 6.45 13.76 -10.04
N THR A 132 6.12 14.03 -8.78
CA THR A 132 6.92 13.59 -7.62
C THR A 132 7.04 12.06 -7.56
N ASN A 133 5.96 11.33 -7.86
CA ASN A 133 5.95 9.86 -7.79
C ASN A 133 6.13 9.15 -9.14
N LYS A 134 6.41 9.90 -10.21
CA LYS A 134 6.40 9.35 -11.59
C LYS A 134 7.40 8.22 -11.80
N LEU A 135 8.60 8.31 -11.21
CA LEU A 135 9.62 7.27 -11.35
C LEU A 135 9.20 6.00 -10.58
N ALA A 136 8.81 6.15 -9.31
CA ALA A 136 8.34 5.04 -8.49
C ALA A 136 7.13 4.32 -9.12
N ALA A 137 6.21 5.07 -9.73
CA ALA A 137 5.05 4.52 -10.43
C ALA A 137 5.46 3.67 -11.63
N LYS A 138 6.43 4.14 -12.42
CA LYS A 138 6.95 3.40 -13.58
C LYS A 138 7.68 2.13 -13.17
N GLU A 139 8.51 2.19 -12.13
CA GLU A 139 9.24 1.03 -11.63
C GLU A 139 8.29 -0.05 -11.10
N LEU A 140 7.30 0.36 -10.29
CA LEU A 140 6.28 -0.55 -9.79
C LEU A 140 5.46 -1.18 -10.94
N ALA A 141 5.03 -0.36 -11.91
CA ALA A 141 4.29 -0.84 -13.08
C ALA A 141 5.11 -1.85 -13.91
N ALA A 142 6.39 -1.59 -14.14
CA ALA A 142 7.28 -2.51 -14.87
C ALA A 142 7.42 -3.85 -14.15
N LYS A 143 7.59 -3.81 -12.82
CA LYS A 143 7.73 -5.01 -11.97
C LYS A 143 6.47 -5.87 -11.98
N ILE A 144 5.31 -5.24 -11.85
CA ILE A 144 4.01 -5.94 -11.93
C ILE A 144 3.78 -6.50 -13.34
N THR A 145 4.16 -5.76 -14.38
CA THR A 145 4.09 -6.23 -15.77
C THR A 145 4.89 -7.52 -15.97
N GLU A 146 6.10 -7.59 -15.41
CA GLU A 146 6.93 -8.81 -15.45
C GLU A 146 6.23 -9.98 -14.74
N TYR A 147 5.65 -9.75 -13.55
CA TYR A 147 4.89 -10.78 -12.83
C TYR A 147 3.67 -11.28 -13.62
N ILE A 148 2.96 -10.39 -14.32
CA ILE A 148 1.82 -10.78 -15.17
C ILE A 148 2.31 -11.58 -16.38
N GLY A 149 3.41 -11.14 -17.02
CA GLY A 149 3.99 -11.76 -18.21
C GLY A 149 4.65 -13.12 -17.96
N LYS A 150 5.08 -13.42 -16.73
CA LYS A 150 5.65 -14.72 -16.34
C LYS A 150 4.67 -15.90 -16.39
N ASN A 151 3.44 -15.72 -16.87
CA ASN A 151 2.53 -16.81 -17.23
C ASN A 151 2.89 -17.47 -18.59
N ILE A 152 4.16 -17.83 -18.78
CA ILE A 152 4.54 -18.91 -19.69
C ILE A 152 4.84 -20.11 -18.81
N LYS A 153 3.83 -20.96 -18.58
CA LYS A 153 4.14 -22.35 -18.27
C LYS A 153 4.59 -22.98 -19.59
N CYS A 154 5.86 -23.35 -19.65
CA CYS A 154 6.29 -24.47 -20.49
C CYS A 154 5.59 -25.73 -19.97
N ASP A 155 5.07 -26.51 -20.92
CA ASP A 155 4.42 -27.84 -20.84
C ASP A 155 4.25 -28.49 -19.46
#